data_AF-A0A0S8CFS9-F1
#
_entry.id   AF-A0A0S8CFS9-F1
#
_cell.length_a   1.000
_cell.length_b   1.000
_cell.length_c   1.000
_cell.angle_alpha   90.00
_cell.angle_beta   90.00
_cell.angle_gamma   90.00
#
_symmetry.space_group_name_H-M   'P 1'
#
loop_
_entity.id
_entity.type
_entity.pdbx_description
1 polymer ?
#
loop_
_entity_poly.entity_id
_entity_poly.type
_entity_poly.pdbx_seq_one_letter_code
_entity_poly.pdbx_strand_id
1 'polypeptide(L)'
;MPRHMRAVALTLAILAVLIPVSILAIPSAKYYQEDGEIFDDWDICRTDAVGEDGFFRISATGFHPIIVGESLGQNADQAYRIGQQFAAEYQDINQRAEEIFAFAQDRIRYTSDDSLFGFAEFAQNADELAQIIEDKGVAHGDCEDYAVLLAVMYKGAGLRSAIVLAPEHAAALVYLPGYREANQSLSVDGEAGWIWAEATGGNNPLGWMPEEFMGTELEVYEVEDEAIIRGEPPDKPSVEITPNTGSGGIHISPFFVVIALLFLISLFRRRR
;
A
#
# COMPACT_ATOMS: atom_id res chain seq x y z
N MET A 1 48.61 7.55 -26.87
CA MET A 1 47.30 8.14 -26.47
C MET A 1 47.52 9.51 -25.86
N PRO A 2 46.94 10.58 -26.44
CA PRO A 2 47.03 11.93 -25.90
C PRO A 2 46.43 12.00 -24.49
N ARG A 3 47.04 12.82 -23.62
CA ARG A 3 46.73 12.94 -22.18
C ARG A 3 45.24 13.18 -21.90
N HIS A 4 44.56 13.86 -22.81
CA HIS A 4 43.12 14.15 -22.75
C HIS A 4 42.24 12.90 -22.91
N MET A 5 42.63 11.92 -23.72
CA MET A 5 41.87 10.68 -23.88
C MET A 5 41.90 9.81 -22.61
N ARG A 6 43.00 9.87 -21.85
CA ARG A 6 43.10 9.16 -20.55
C ARG A 6 42.22 9.79 -19.49
N ALA A 7 42.14 11.13 -19.46
CA ALA A 7 41.27 11.84 -18.53
C ALA A 7 39.78 11.56 -18.81
N VAL A 8 39.36 11.62 -20.07
CA VAL A 8 37.97 11.31 -20.48
C VAL A 8 37.60 9.86 -20.17
N ALA A 9 38.51 8.91 -20.42
CA ALA A 9 38.29 7.50 -20.07
C ALA A 9 38.17 7.29 -18.55
N LEU A 10 38.96 8.02 -17.75
CA LEU A 10 38.87 7.95 -16.29
C LEU A 10 37.55 8.51 -15.77
N THR A 11 37.09 9.65 -16.31
CA THR A 11 35.81 10.27 -15.92
C THR A 11 34.62 9.38 -16.29
N LEU A 12 34.63 8.75 -17.47
CA LEU A 12 33.61 7.78 -17.88
C LEU A 12 33.62 6.52 -17.01
N ALA A 13 34.80 6.04 -16.61
CA ALA A 13 34.92 4.90 -15.70
C ALA A 13 34.39 5.22 -14.30
N ILE A 14 34.63 6.43 -13.78
CA ILE A 14 34.08 6.89 -12.49
C ILE A 14 32.55 7.04 -12.58
N LEU A 15 32.03 7.57 -13.69
CA LEU A 15 30.58 7.68 -13.91
C LEU A 15 29.89 6.30 -13.99
N ALA A 16 30.55 5.29 -14.57
CA ALA A 16 30.04 3.93 -14.65
C ALA A 16 30.05 3.20 -13.30
N VAL A 17 30.91 3.60 -12.35
CA VAL A 17 30.95 3.06 -10.98
C VAL A 17 29.89 3.73 -10.07
N LEU A 18 29.34 4.87 -10.49
CA LEU A 18 28.25 5.57 -9.78
C LEU A 18 26.85 5.13 -10.23
N ILE A 19 26.73 4.14 -11.12
CA ILE A 19 25.44 3.52 -11.40
C ILE A 19 25.05 2.76 -10.12
N PRO A 20 23.98 3.16 -9.41
CA PRO A 20 23.45 2.34 -8.34
C PRO A 20 23.21 0.98 -8.96
N VAL A 21 23.76 -0.07 -8.36
CA VAL A 21 23.27 -1.42 -8.66
C VAL A 21 21.84 -1.37 -8.19
N SER A 22 20.91 -1.14 -9.12
CA SER A 22 19.50 -1.34 -8.88
C SER A 22 19.38 -2.81 -8.55
N ILE A 23 19.35 -3.12 -7.26
CA ILE A 23 18.84 -4.38 -6.78
C ILE A 23 17.37 -4.31 -7.20
N LEU A 24 17.07 -4.87 -8.38
CA LEU A 24 15.69 -5.06 -8.80
C LEU A 24 15.06 -5.89 -7.70
N ALA A 25 14.05 -5.35 -7.02
CA ALA A 25 13.24 -6.15 -6.13
C ALA A 25 12.67 -7.31 -6.94
N ILE A 26 12.44 -8.44 -6.27
CA ILE A 26 11.82 -9.59 -6.89
C ILE A 26 10.34 -9.45 -6.58
N PRO A 27 9.49 -9.00 -7.53
CA PRO A 27 8.05 -8.98 -7.31
C PRO A 27 7.58 -10.40 -6.96
N SER A 28 6.46 -10.48 -6.24
CA SER A 28 5.77 -11.76 -6.08
C SER A 28 5.53 -12.36 -7.46
N ALA A 29 6.14 -13.52 -7.72
CA ALA A 29 6.13 -14.11 -9.06
C ALA A 29 5.24 -15.35 -9.13
N LYS A 30 4.80 -15.86 -7.98
CA LYS A 30 4.08 -17.12 -7.86
C LYS A 30 3.11 -17.07 -6.70
N TYR A 31 1.91 -17.55 -6.94
CA TYR A 31 0.97 -17.85 -5.88
C TYR A 31 0.91 -19.36 -5.65
N TYR A 32 0.47 -19.77 -4.47
CA TYR A 32 0.09 -21.15 -4.18
C TYR A 32 -1.19 -21.16 -3.36
N GLN A 33 -1.86 -22.31 -3.33
CA GLN A 33 -3.07 -22.50 -2.55
C GLN A 33 -2.80 -23.40 -1.34
N GLU A 34 -3.28 -23.00 -0.17
CA GLU A 34 -3.27 -23.81 1.05
C GLU A 34 -4.58 -23.57 1.82
N ASP A 35 -5.21 -24.65 2.26
CA ASP A 35 -6.47 -24.62 3.04
C ASP A 35 -7.62 -23.77 2.46
N GLY A 36 -7.61 -23.55 1.15
CA GLY A 36 -8.63 -22.76 0.44
C GLY A 36 -8.21 -21.32 0.16
N GLU A 37 -7.13 -20.85 0.79
CA GLU A 37 -6.59 -19.50 0.70
C GLU A 37 -5.44 -19.42 -0.32
N ILE A 38 -5.19 -18.22 -0.83
CA ILE A 38 -4.10 -17.93 -1.75
C ILE A 38 -2.97 -17.23 -1.02
N PHE A 39 -1.77 -17.76 -1.17
CA PHE A 39 -0.54 -17.19 -0.63
C PHE A 39 0.40 -16.81 -1.76
N ASP A 40 1.22 -15.80 -1.55
CA ASP A 40 2.33 -15.46 -2.45
C ASP A 40 3.62 -16.22 -2.10
N ASP A 41 4.69 -15.94 -2.84
CA ASP A 41 6.00 -16.57 -2.66
C ASP A 41 6.84 -15.98 -1.51
N TRP A 42 6.21 -15.17 -0.65
CA TRP A 42 6.69 -14.65 0.63
C TRP A 42 5.93 -15.26 1.82
N ASP A 43 5.04 -16.22 1.56
CA ASP A 43 4.13 -16.84 2.54
C ASP A 43 3.16 -15.85 3.18
N ILE A 44 2.76 -14.80 2.44
CA ILE A 44 1.67 -13.91 2.85
C ILE A 44 0.38 -14.39 2.21
N CYS A 45 -0.63 -14.64 3.04
CA CYS A 45 -1.99 -14.91 2.61
C CYS A 45 -2.59 -13.64 2.02
N ARG A 46 -2.94 -13.69 0.73
CA ARG A 46 -3.55 -12.60 -0.04
C ARG A 46 -5.05 -12.51 0.17
N THR A 47 -5.68 -13.62 0.55
CA THR A 47 -7.15 -13.75 0.64
C THR A 47 -7.67 -13.67 2.08
N ASP A 48 -6.79 -13.45 3.07
CA ASP A 48 -7.16 -13.19 4.46
C ASP A 48 -6.27 -12.09 5.06
N ALA A 49 -6.88 -11.09 5.68
CA ALA A 49 -6.22 -10.01 6.38
C ALA A 49 -5.76 -10.39 7.80
N VAL A 50 -6.32 -11.47 8.37
CA VAL A 50 -6.24 -11.85 9.77
C VAL A 50 -5.19 -12.94 9.99
N GLY A 51 -4.62 -12.98 11.20
CA GLY A 51 -3.72 -14.06 11.63
C GLY A 51 -2.25 -13.79 11.32
N GLU A 52 -1.38 -14.76 11.61
CA GLU A 52 0.08 -14.58 11.47
C GLU A 52 0.52 -14.41 10.01
N ASP A 53 -0.22 -15.03 9.08
CA ASP A 53 0.13 -15.04 7.66
C ASP A 53 -0.71 -14.06 6.83
N GLY A 54 -1.75 -13.45 7.42
CA GLY A 54 -2.62 -12.53 6.70
C GLY A 54 -1.91 -11.26 6.23
N PHE A 55 -2.31 -10.70 5.09
CA PHE A 55 -1.66 -9.53 4.48
C PHE A 55 -1.63 -8.29 5.40
N PHE A 56 -2.57 -8.20 6.33
CA PHE A 56 -2.65 -7.16 7.35
C PHE A 56 -2.31 -7.61 8.77
N ARG A 57 -2.01 -8.90 8.98
CA ARG A 57 -1.74 -9.53 10.27
C ARG A 57 -2.62 -9.02 11.41
N ILE A 58 -3.92 -8.89 11.14
CA ILE A 58 -4.86 -8.40 12.14
C ILE A 58 -4.98 -9.44 13.26
N SER A 59 -4.86 -8.97 14.49
CA SER A 59 -4.92 -9.81 15.69
C SER A 59 -5.67 -9.11 16.82
N ALA A 60 -5.96 -9.85 17.90
CA ALA A 60 -6.57 -9.26 19.10
C ALA A 60 -5.68 -8.23 19.81
N THR A 61 -4.40 -8.16 19.46
CA THR A 61 -3.39 -7.31 20.09
C THR A 61 -2.91 -6.16 19.20
N GLY A 62 -3.35 -6.11 17.94
CA GLY A 62 -2.97 -5.05 17.02
C GLY A 62 -3.01 -5.48 15.56
N PHE A 63 -2.49 -4.59 14.73
CA PHE A 63 -2.50 -4.66 13.27
C PHE A 63 -1.09 -4.36 12.75
N HIS A 64 -0.64 -5.09 11.71
CA HIS A 64 0.67 -4.91 11.09
C HIS A 64 0.61 -5.30 9.60
N PRO A 65 0.52 -4.32 8.68
CA PRO A 65 0.34 -4.54 7.26
C PRO A 65 1.60 -5.10 6.59
N ILE A 66 1.86 -6.40 6.78
CA ILE A 66 3.10 -7.05 6.35
C ILE A 66 3.34 -6.91 4.84
N ILE A 67 2.27 -6.87 4.05
CA ILE A 67 2.30 -6.71 2.59
C ILE A 67 3.03 -5.45 2.13
N VAL A 68 3.05 -4.36 2.92
CA VAL A 68 3.75 -3.13 2.54
C VAL A 68 5.27 -3.35 2.43
N GLY A 69 5.81 -4.28 3.22
CA GLY A 69 7.24 -4.54 3.21
C GLY A 69 7.72 -5.36 2.02
N GLU A 70 6.81 -5.85 1.16
CA GLU A 70 7.15 -6.34 -0.19
C GLU A 70 7.65 -5.22 -1.11
N SER A 71 7.36 -3.96 -0.77
CA SER A 71 7.65 -2.78 -1.59
C SER A 71 8.41 -1.67 -0.85
N LEU A 72 9.04 -1.99 0.29
CA LEU A 72 9.77 -1.04 1.14
C LEU A 72 11.18 -1.52 1.47
N GLY A 73 12.02 -0.62 2.00
CA GLY A 73 13.40 -0.92 2.38
C GLY A 73 14.21 -1.51 1.22
N GLN A 74 14.85 -2.66 1.44
CA GLN A 74 15.61 -3.36 0.39
C GLN A 74 14.74 -3.96 -0.72
N ASN A 75 13.43 -4.07 -0.52
CA ASN A 75 12.45 -4.55 -1.51
C ASN A 75 11.79 -3.40 -2.26
N ALA A 76 12.17 -2.14 -2.00
CA ALA A 76 11.60 -0.98 -2.67
C ALA A 76 11.78 -1.07 -4.20
N ASP A 77 10.67 -0.95 -4.94
CA ASP A 77 10.68 -0.97 -6.39
C ASP A 77 9.80 0.10 -7.04
N GLN A 78 8.91 -0.28 -7.96
CA GLN A 78 8.22 0.64 -8.86
C GLN A 78 7.37 1.66 -8.10
N ALA A 79 6.58 1.26 -7.11
CA ALA A 79 5.73 2.17 -6.33
C ALA A 79 6.56 3.20 -5.56
N TYR A 80 7.61 2.73 -4.89
CA TYR A 80 8.54 3.60 -4.16
C TYR A 80 9.25 4.57 -5.10
N ARG A 81 9.71 4.08 -6.27
CA ARG A 81 10.36 4.89 -7.31
C ARG A 81 9.44 5.96 -7.88
N ILE A 82 8.14 5.67 -8.06
CA ILE A 82 7.16 6.69 -8.45
C ILE A 82 7.07 7.76 -7.36
N GLY A 83 7.01 7.37 -6.08
CA GLY A 83 7.08 8.31 -4.95
C GLY A 83 8.31 9.23 -5.01
N GLN A 84 9.49 8.67 -5.29
CA GLN A 84 10.73 9.45 -5.45
C GLN A 84 10.66 10.43 -6.62
N GLN A 85 9.99 10.07 -7.72
CA GLN A 85 9.78 10.97 -8.86
C GLN A 85 8.90 12.15 -8.46
N PHE A 86 7.79 11.92 -7.75
CA PHE A 86 6.98 13.00 -7.19
C PHE A 86 7.79 13.89 -6.25
N ALA A 87 8.69 13.32 -5.45
CA ALA A 87 9.56 14.12 -4.59
C ALA A 87 10.57 14.99 -5.34
N ALA A 88 11.04 14.55 -6.50
CA ALA A 88 11.91 15.34 -7.36
C ALA A 88 11.14 16.47 -8.05
N GLU A 89 9.91 16.21 -8.50
CA GLU A 89 9.07 17.16 -9.23
C GLU A 89 8.43 18.22 -8.33
N TYR A 90 7.88 17.81 -7.18
CA TYR A 90 7.11 18.66 -6.28
C TYR A 90 7.89 18.93 -4.99
N GLN A 91 8.46 20.13 -4.89
CA GLN A 91 9.26 20.55 -3.73
C GLN A 91 8.41 20.94 -2.51
N ASP A 92 7.19 21.44 -2.74
CA ASP A 92 6.23 21.68 -1.66
C ASP A 92 5.66 20.35 -1.17
N ILE A 93 5.71 20.13 0.15
CA ILE A 93 5.32 18.87 0.78
C ILE A 93 3.82 18.60 0.64
N ASN A 94 2.99 19.63 0.76
CA ASN A 94 1.54 19.46 0.64
C ASN A 94 1.16 19.17 -0.81
N GLN A 95 1.70 19.95 -1.75
CA GLN A 95 1.48 19.71 -3.19
C GLN A 95 1.96 18.32 -3.60
N ARG A 96 3.14 17.88 -3.14
CA ARG A 96 3.64 16.52 -3.40
C ARG A 96 2.65 15.45 -2.93
N ALA A 97 2.10 15.61 -1.72
CA ALA A 97 1.17 14.64 -1.17
C ALA A 97 -0.17 14.62 -1.93
N GLU A 98 -0.65 15.78 -2.36
CA GLU A 98 -1.86 15.94 -3.18
C GLU A 98 -1.70 15.30 -4.56
N GLU A 99 -0.53 15.47 -5.19
CA GLU A 99 -0.26 14.94 -6.53
C GLU A 99 -0.10 13.41 -6.51
N ILE A 100 0.49 12.85 -5.45
CA ILE A 100 0.50 11.40 -5.20
C ILE A 100 -0.93 10.87 -4.98
N PHE A 101 -1.74 11.59 -4.19
CA PHE A 101 -3.13 11.24 -3.95
C PHE A 101 -3.95 11.23 -5.25
N ALA A 102 -3.83 12.29 -6.04
CA ALA A 102 -4.49 12.45 -7.33
C ALA A 102 -4.04 11.36 -8.32
N PHE A 103 -2.75 11.00 -8.31
CA PHE A 103 -2.25 9.89 -9.13
C PHE A 103 -2.99 8.58 -8.83
N ALA A 104 -3.14 8.19 -7.56
CA ALA A 104 -3.86 6.97 -7.21
C ALA A 104 -5.34 7.05 -7.64
N GLN A 105 -6.00 8.19 -7.36
CA GLN A 105 -7.41 8.44 -7.71
C GLN A 105 -7.65 8.36 -9.23
N ASP A 106 -6.75 8.91 -10.04
CA ASP A 106 -6.88 8.95 -11.49
C ASP A 106 -6.56 7.60 -12.16
N ARG A 107 -5.60 6.86 -11.59
CA ARG A 107 -5.00 5.68 -12.20
C ARG A 107 -5.57 4.36 -11.73
N ILE A 108 -6.38 4.35 -10.69
CA ILE A 108 -7.04 3.13 -10.22
C ILE A 108 -8.55 3.26 -10.42
N ARG A 109 -9.18 2.14 -10.73
CA ARG A 109 -10.64 2.01 -10.84
C ARG A 109 -11.11 1.09 -9.73
N TYR A 110 -11.90 1.64 -8.81
CA TYR A 110 -12.47 0.85 -7.72
C TYR A 110 -13.20 -0.37 -8.27
N THR A 111 -12.77 -1.56 -7.86
CA THR A 111 -13.34 -2.86 -8.24
C THR A 111 -13.16 -3.79 -7.07
N SER A 112 -14.23 -4.41 -6.58
CA SER A 112 -14.14 -5.35 -5.47
C SER A 112 -13.37 -6.61 -5.85
N ASP A 113 -12.75 -7.24 -4.86
CA ASP A 113 -12.01 -8.49 -5.03
C ASP A 113 -12.85 -9.65 -5.55
N ASP A 114 -14.13 -9.72 -5.21
CA ASP A 114 -15.02 -10.76 -5.74
C ASP A 114 -15.18 -10.64 -7.25
N SER A 115 -15.23 -9.40 -7.74
CA SER A 115 -15.41 -9.10 -9.15
C SER A 115 -14.09 -9.21 -9.89
N LEU A 116 -12.99 -8.79 -9.26
CA LEU A 116 -11.66 -8.77 -9.87
C LEU A 116 -10.96 -10.13 -9.80
N PHE A 117 -10.98 -10.82 -8.68
CA PHE A 117 -10.23 -12.06 -8.48
C PHE A 117 -11.12 -13.27 -8.18
N GLY A 118 -12.40 -13.07 -7.87
CA GLY A 118 -13.31 -14.16 -7.52
C GLY A 118 -13.18 -14.63 -6.06
N PHE A 119 -12.48 -13.86 -5.23
CA PHE A 119 -12.32 -14.10 -3.80
C PHE A 119 -13.07 -13.04 -2.99
N ALA A 120 -13.45 -13.36 -1.76
CA ALA A 120 -14.06 -12.36 -0.90
C ALA A 120 -13.10 -11.18 -0.62
N GLU A 121 -11.82 -11.49 -0.51
CA GLU A 121 -10.70 -10.58 -0.30
C GLU A 121 -9.53 -11.06 -1.15
N PHE A 122 -8.72 -10.15 -1.67
CA PHE A 122 -7.49 -10.40 -2.39
C PHE A 122 -6.62 -9.14 -2.42
N ALA A 123 -5.67 -9.02 -1.51
CA ALA A 123 -4.77 -7.87 -1.49
C ALA A 123 -3.73 -7.96 -2.61
N GLN A 124 -3.49 -6.85 -3.30
CA GLN A 124 -2.34 -6.61 -4.17
C GLN A 124 -1.31 -5.75 -3.41
N ASN A 125 -0.01 -5.96 -3.69
CA ASN A 125 1.03 -5.12 -3.12
C ASN A 125 1.21 -3.86 -3.97
N ALA A 126 1.99 -2.90 -3.45
CA ALA A 126 2.13 -1.61 -4.10
C ALA A 126 2.81 -1.73 -5.48
N ASP A 127 3.80 -2.60 -5.64
CA ASP A 127 4.54 -2.75 -6.89
C ASP A 127 3.73 -3.47 -7.98
N GLU A 128 2.87 -4.42 -7.62
CA GLU A 128 1.91 -5.06 -8.53
C GLU A 128 0.99 -4.02 -9.15
N LEU A 129 0.38 -3.15 -8.33
CA LEU A 129 -0.45 -2.04 -8.81
C LEU A 129 0.35 -1.06 -9.66
N ALA A 130 1.53 -0.64 -9.18
CA ALA A 130 2.35 0.34 -9.87
C ALA A 130 2.81 -0.15 -11.24
N GLN A 131 3.16 -1.43 -11.38
CA GLN A 131 3.53 -2.04 -12.65
C GLN A 131 2.34 -2.07 -13.62
N ILE A 132 1.14 -2.44 -13.15
CA ILE A 132 -0.07 -2.41 -13.98
C ILE A 132 -0.37 -0.99 -14.47
N ILE A 133 -0.22 0.02 -13.62
CA ILE A 133 -0.41 1.43 -14.00
C ILE A 133 0.63 1.85 -15.04
N GLU A 134 1.90 1.46 -14.89
CA GLU A 134 2.94 1.75 -15.88
C GLU A 134 2.65 1.09 -17.23
N ASP A 135 2.25 -0.18 -17.23
CA ASP A 135 2.06 -0.97 -18.44
C ASP A 135 0.76 -0.62 -19.19
N LYS A 136 -0.33 -0.39 -18.44
CA LYS A 136 -1.69 -0.25 -19.01
C LYS A 136 -2.28 1.14 -18.82
N GLY A 137 -1.65 1.99 -18.02
CA GLY A 137 -2.11 3.33 -17.69
C GLY A 137 -3.20 3.38 -16.61
N VAL A 138 -3.87 2.27 -16.32
CA VAL A 138 -4.94 2.13 -15.33
C VAL A 138 -4.89 0.74 -14.67
N ALA A 139 -5.01 0.70 -13.34
CA ALA A 139 -5.17 -0.51 -12.53
C ALA A 139 -6.58 -0.60 -11.93
N HIS A 140 -6.89 -1.75 -11.30
CA HIS A 140 -8.14 -2.01 -10.59
C HIS A 140 -7.78 -2.57 -9.21
N GLY A 141 -8.59 -2.26 -8.21
CA GLY A 141 -8.42 -2.67 -6.83
C GLY A 141 -9.46 -1.98 -5.94
N ASP A 142 -9.54 -2.35 -4.67
CA ASP A 142 -10.41 -1.70 -3.70
C ASP A 142 -9.63 -1.09 -2.51
N CYS A 143 -10.12 -1.13 -1.28
CA CYS A 143 -9.69 -0.17 -0.26
C CYS A 143 -8.24 -0.38 0.23
N GLU A 144 -7.84 -1.62 0.46
CA GLU A 144 -6.50 -2.04 0.90
C GLU A 144 -5.46 -1.83 -0.19
N ASP A 145 -5.77 -2.13 -1.44
CA ASP A 145 -4.91 -1.89 -2.60
C ASP A 145 -4.51 -0.41 -2.71
N TYR A 146 -5.47 0.49 -2.58
CA TYR A 146 -5.19 1.94 -2.59
C TYR A 146 -4.37 2.34 -1.36
N ALA A 147 -4.72 1.82 -0.18
CA ALA A 147 -4.02 2.16 1.06
C ALA A 147 -2.54 1.73 1.02
N VAL A 148 -2.27 0.51 0.55
CA VAL A 148 -0.92 -0.06 0.40
C VAL A 148 -0.12 0.74 -0.62
N LEU A 149 -0.68 1.02 -1.81
CA LEU A 149 0.01 1.81 -2.82
C LEU A 149 0.35 3.21 -2.30
N LEU A 150 -0.64 3.94 -1.75
CA LEU A 150 -0.44 5.29 -1.24
C LEU A 150 0.60 5.32 -0.12
N ALA A 151 0.54 4.38 0.83
CA ALA A 151 1.48 4.35 1.93
C ALA A 151 2.93 4.19 1.45
N VAL A 152 3.17 3.30 0.48
CA VAL A 152 4.50 3.07 -0.12
C VAL A 152 4.96 4.26 -0.96
N MET A 153 4.07 4.83 -1.79
CA MET A 153 4.40 6.00 -2.60
C MET A 153 4.75 7.21 -1.72
N TYR A 154 4.01 7.45 -0.63
CA TYR A 154 4.33 8.51 0.33
C TYR A 154 5.69 8.28 1.00
N LYS A 155 6.03 7.05 1.38
CA LYS A 155 7.37 6.72 1.90
C LYS A 155 8.46 7.01 0.88
N GLY A 156 8.30 6.54 -0.36
CA GLY A 156 9.23 6.83 -1.45
C GLY A 156 9.37 8.33 -1.73
N ALA A 157 8.30 9.09 -1.48
CA ALA A 157 8.28 10.54 -1.62
C ALA A 157 8.91 11.30 -0.42
N GLY A 158 9.47 10.58 0.57
CA GLY A 158 10.06 11.16 1.77
C GLY A 158 9.03 11.70 2.76
N LEU A 159 7.79 11.21 2.71
CA LEU A 159 6.71 11.55 3.62
C LEU A 159 6.48 10.38 4.59
N ARG A 160 6.09 10.69 5.83
CA ARG A 160 5.62 9.66 6.76
C ARG A 160 4.18 9.31 6.38
N SER A 161 3.87 8.02 6.44
CA SER A 161 2.58 7.46 6.09
C SER A 161 2.21 6.34 7.05
N ALA A 162 0.91 6.07 7.14
CA ALA A 162 0.36 4.99 7.94
C ALA A 162 -0.75 4.30 7.16
N ILE A 163 -1.13 3.10 7.57
CA ILE A 163 -2.40 2.49 7.18
C ILE A 163 -3.31 2.52 8.40
N VAL A 164 -4.57 2.89 8.19
CA VAL A 164 -5.60 2.92 9.21
C VAL A 164 -6.73 1.98 8.84
N LEU A 165 -7.19 1.20 9.81
CA LEU A 165 -8.35 0.34 9.71
C LEU A 165 -9.54 1.02 10.39
N ALA A 166 -10.59 1.24 9.62
CA ALA A 166 -11.90 1.61 10.11
C ALA A 166 -12.87 0.43 10.01
N PRO A 167 -14.04 0.48 10.67
CA PRO A 167 -15.04 -0.56 10.51
C PRO A 167 -15.32 -0.76 9.04
N GLU A 168 -15.06 -1.98 8.57
CA GLU A 168 -15.33 -2.36 7.19
C GLU A 168 -14.53 -1.54 6.14
N HIS A 169 -13.33 -1.08 6.47
CA HIS A 169 -12.58 -0.20 5.56
C HIS A 169 -11.09 -0.07 5.89
N ALA A 170 -10.26 0.12 4.87
CA ALA A 170 -8.86 0.49 5.00
C ALA A 170 -8.56 1.80 4.25
N ALA A 171 -7.70 2.64 4.82
CA ALA A 171 -7.23 3.85 4.16
C ALA A 171 -5.76 4.12 4.51
N ALA A 172 -5.10 4.95 3.71
CA ALA A 172 -3.81 5.49 4.08
C ALA A 172 -3.98 6.75 4.95
N LEU A 173 -2.97 7.06 5.74
CA LEU A 173 -2.73 8.39 6.32
C LEU A 173 -1.40 8.93 5.83
N VAL A 174 -1.29 10.24 5.75
CA VAL A 174 -0.04 10.95 5.48
C VAL A 174 0.20 12.03 6.54
N TYR A 175 1.43 12.14 7.01
CA TYR A 175 1.78 13.14 8.02
C TYR A 175 2.11 14.49 7.37
N LEU A 176 1.19 15.45 7.50
CA LEU A 176 1.28 16.80 6.94
C LEU A 176 0.92 17.83 8.03
N PRO A 177 1.83 18.11 8.97
CA PRO A 177 1.54 19.03 10.06
C PRO A 177 1.22 20.43 9.53
N GLY A 178 0.02 20.92 9.88
CA GLY A 178 -0.47 22.23 9.44
C GLY A 178 -1.17 22.25 8.09
N TYR A 179 -1.43 21.09 7.47
CA TYR A 179 -2.31 20.98 6.30
C TYR A 179 -3.71 21.49 6.62
N ARG A 180 -4.23 22.40 5.79
CA ARG A 180 -5.45 23.18 6.09
C ARG A 180 -6.68 22.76 5.30
N GLU A 181 -6.51 21.93 4.28
CA GLU A 181 -7.61 21.54 3.40
C GLU A 181 -8.36 20.31 3.92
N ALA A 182 -7.79 19.59 4.89
CA ALA A 182 -8.44 18.48 5.56
C ALA A 182 -9.63 18.93 6.41
N ASN A 183 -10.72 18.15 6.36
CA ASN A 183 -11.88 18.37 7.23
C ASN A 183 -11.61 17.93 8.69
N GLN A 184 -10.64 17.04 8.90
CA GLN A 184 -10.21 16.55 10.19
C GLN A 184 -8.69 16.37 10.22
N SER A 185 -8.07 16.78 11.33
CA SER A 185 -6.67 16.44 11.63
C SER A 185 -6.64 15.35 12.68
N LEU A 186 -5.91 14.29 12.40
CA LEU A 186 -5.80 13.11 13.24
C LEU A 186 -4.51 13.13 14.07
N SER A 187 -4.48 12.27 15.09
CA SER A 187 -3.29 12.02 15.88
C SER A 187 -3.00 10.53 15.93
N VAL A 188 -1.75 10.16 15.69
CA VAL A 188 -1.22 8.79 15.84
C VAL A 188 -0.23 8.82 17.00
N ASP A 189 -0.42 7.95 17.99
CA ASP A 189 0.41 7.89 19.22
C ASP A 189 0.63 9.25 19.92
N GLY A 190 -0.41 10.10 19.88
CA GLY A 190 -0.40 11.44 20.48
C GLY A 190 0.27 12.52 19.64
N GLU A 191 0.82 12.19 18.47
CA GLU A 191 1.36 13.14 17.52
C GLU A 191 0.27 13.60 16.53
N ALA A 192 -0.06 14.89 16.54
CA ALA A 192 -1.05 15.48 15.63
C ALA A 192 -0.45 15.85 14.28
N GLY A 193 -1.29 15.92 13.24
CA GLY A 193 -0.88 16.32 11.89
C GLY A 193 -1.03 15.22 10.85
N TRP A 194 -1.68 14.10 11.21
CA TRP A 194 -2.01 13.03 10.28
C TRP A 194 -3.27 13.34 9.51
N ILE A 195 -3.23 13.13 8.20
CA ILE A 195 -4.28 13.49 7.26
C ILE A 195 -4.81 12.22 6.59
N TRP A 196 -6.14 12.10 6.51
CA TRP A 196 -6.83 11.00 5.84
C TRP A 196 -6.54 10.99 4.34
N ALA A 197 -6.08 9.86 3.80
CA ALA A 197 -5.71 9.70 2.40
C ALA A 197 -6.43 8.47 1.81
N GLU A 198 -7.71 8.63 1.52
CA GLU A 198 -8.53 7.64 0.82
C GLU A 198 -8.87 8.12 -0.59
N ALA A 199 -8.22 7.53 -1.59
CA ALA A 199 -8.38 7.90 -3.00
C ALA A 199 -9.41 7.03 -3.75
N THR A 200 -10.17 6.18 -3.07
CA THR A 200 -11.19 5.29 -3.64
C THR A 200 -12.36 6.07 -4.28
N GLY A 201 -12.75 7.19 -3.67
CA GLY A 201 -13.80 8.07 -4.15
C GLY A 201 -13.28 9.06 -5.18
N GLY A 202 -13.78 9.02 -6.43
CA GLY A 202 -13.25 9.80 -7.55
C GLY A 202 -13.37 11.33 -7.48
N ASN A 203 -13.93 11.90 -6.42
CA ASN A 203 -14.07 13.36 -6.24
C ASN A 203 -13.64 13.85 -4.84
N ASN A 204 -13.23 12.96 -3.94
CA ASN A 204 -12.87 13.35 -2.59
C ASN A 204 -11.44 13.90 -2.61
N PRO A 205 -11.18 15.09 -2.06
CA PRO A 205 -9.81 15.60 -1.95
C PRO A 205 -9.04 14.89 -0.84
N LEU A 206 -7.72 15.01 -0.87
CA LEU A 206 -6.85 14.62 0.25
C LEU A 206 -7.34 15.30 1.53
N GLY A 207 -7.42 14.52 2.62
CA GLY A 207 -7.87 15.01 3.92
C GLY A 207 -9.38 15.05 4.10
N TRP A 208 -10.16 14.54 3.16
CA TRP A 208 -11.59 14.30 3.35
C TRP A 208 -11.83 12.98 4.10
N MET A 209 -12.04 13.04 5.41
CA MET A 209 -12.42 11.90 6.23
C MET A 209 -13.95 11.74 6.26
N PRO A 210 -14.50 10.52 6.08
CA PRO A 210 -15.93 10.26 6.26
C PRO A 210 -16.43 10.59 7.68
N GLU A 211 -17.64 11.16 7.80
CA GLU A 211 -18.20 11.61 9.10
C GLU A 211 -18.41 10.44 10.07
N GLU A 212 -18.73 9.25 9.57
CA GLU A 212 -18.93 8.03 10.36
C GLU A 212 -17.67 7.58 11.12
N PHE A 213 -16.50 7.97 10.65
CA PHE A 213 -15.23 7.62 11.28
C PHE A 213 -14.73 8.73 12.24
N MET A 214 -15.30 9.93 12.16
CA MET A 214 -14.88 11.05 13.00
C MET A 214 -15.23 10.82 14.47
N GLY A 215 -14.24 11.01 15.35
CA GLY A 215 -14.42 10.82 16.80
C GLY A 215 -14.40 9.36 17.25
N THR A 216 -14.10 8.43 16.35
CA THR A 216 -13.92 7.01 16.66
C THR A 216 -12.43 6.71 16.83
N GLU A 217 -12.10 5.81 17.77
CA GLU A 217 -10.75 5.24 17.86
C GLU A 217 -10.58 4.20 16.76
N LEU A 218 -9.57 4.38 15.92
CA LEU A 218 -9.26 3.50 14.79
C LEU A 218 -7.92 2.81 15.05
N GLU A 219 -7.75 1.60 14.51
CA GLU A 219 -6.47 0.90 14.55
C GLU A 219 -5.58 1.46 13.46
N VAL A 220 -4.32 1.76 13.79
CA VAL A 220 -3.39 2.42 12.87
C VAL A 220 -2.01 1.79 13.01
N TYR A 221 -1.32 1.68 11.88
CA TYR A 221 0.08 1.29 11.83
C TYR A 221 0.85 2.33 11.02
N GLU A 222 1.71 3.10 11.69
CA GLU A 222 2.70 3.92 10.97
C GLU A 222 3.62 2.97 10.21
N VAL A 223 3.63 3.13 8.89
CA VAL A 223 4.48 2.31 8.03
C VAL A 223 5.93 2.67 8.34
N GLU A 224 6.79 1.69 8.51
CA GLU A 224 8.24 1.90 8.63
C GLU A 224 8.89 1.62 7.27
N ASP A 225 10.02 2.26 6.95
CA ASP A 225 10.76 1.98 5.71
C ASP A 225 11.61 0.71 5.87
N GLU A 226 10.93 -0.38 6.16
CA GLU A 226 11.49 -1.69 6.47
C GLU A 226 10.97 -2.73 5.47
N ALA A 227 11.91 -3.52 4.97
CA ALA A 227 11.60 -4.64 4.10
C ALA A 227 11.22 -5.86 4.93
N ILE A 228 10.30 -6.67 4.42
CA ILE A 228 10.15 -8.03 4.93
C ILE A 228 11.28 -8.92 4.42
N ILE A 229 11.68 -9.88 5.24
CA ILE A 229 12.70 -10.85 4.87
C ILE A 229 12.01 -12.02 4.19
N ARG A 230 12.35 -12.24 2.91
CA ARG A 230 11.87 -13.40 2.17
C ARG A 230 12.46 -14.69 2.73
N GLY A 231 11.60 -15.65 3.04
CA GLY A 231 11.99 -17.02 3.39
C GLY A 231 12.47 -17.84 2.19
N GLU A 232 12.74 -19.13 2.40
CA GLU A 232 12.86 -20.07 1.28
C GLU A 232 11.48 -20.18 0.60
N PRO A 233 11.39 -20.07 -0.74
CA PRO A 233 10.12 -20.21 -1.42
C PRO A 233 9.46 -21.56 -1.08
N PRO A 234 8.14 -21.59 -0.86
CA PRO A 234 7.45 -22.80 -0.47
C PRO A 234 7.54 -23.86 -1.59
N ASP A 235 7.78 -25.11 -1.21
CA ASP A 235 7.77 -26.27 -2.12
C ASP A 235 6.33 -26.72 -2.41
N LYS A 236 5.53 -25.77 -2.93
CA LYS A 236 4.10 -25.95 -3.25
C LYS A 236 3.86 -25.71 -4.74
N PRO A 237 2.90 -26.41 -5.37
CA PRO A 237 2.54 -26.15 -6.77
C PRO A 237 2.06 -24.71 -6.95
N SER A 238 2.59 -24.04 -7.97
CA SER A 238 2.17 -22.68 -8.29
C SER A 238 0.77 -22.65 -8.91
N VAL A 239 -0.04 -21.69 -8.51
CA VAL A 239 -1.34 -21.35 -9.09
C VAL A 239 -1.22 -20.00 -9.80
N GLU A 240 -1.91 -19.86 -10.94
CA GLU A 240 -2.01 -18.59 -11.66
C GLU A 240 -3.29 -17.88 -11.22
N ILE A 241 -3.15 -16.64 -10.73
CA ILE A 241 -4.27 -15.76 -10.42
C ILE A 241 -4.37 -14.75 -11.54
N THR A 242 -5.51 -14.71 -12.24
CA THR A 242 -5.75 -13.79 -13.35
C THR A 242 -6.91 -12.86 -13.01
N PRO A 243 -6.72 -11.53 -13.05
CA PRO A 243 -7.81 -10.59 -12.85
C PRO A 243 -8.90 -10.73 -13.93
N ASN A 244 -10.15 -10.79 -13.48
CA ASN A 244 -11.35 -10.67 -14.28
C ASN A 244 -11.59 -9.20 -14.65
N THR A 245 -11.03 -8.75 -15.77
CA THR A 245 -11.26 -7.38 -16.26
C THR A 245 -12.60 -7.20 -16.98
N GLY A 246 -13.60 -8.05 -16.69
CA GLY A 246 -14.96 -7.94 -17.21
C GLY A 246 -15.82 -7.04 -16.31
N SER A 247 -16.85 -6.37 -16.85
CA SER A 247 -17.70 -5.47 -16.07
C SER A 247 -18.59 -6.23 -15.07
N GLY A 248 -18.10 -6.46 -13.85
CA GLY A 248 -18.83 -7.02 -12.71
C GLY A 248 -19.50 -5.94 -11.87
N GLY A 249 -20.69 -6.23 -11.33
CA GLY A 249 -21.45 -5.32 -10.47
C GLY A 249 -20.89 -5.26 -9.05
N ILE A 250 -21.14 -4.16 -8.35
CA ILE A 250 -20.65 -3.92 -6.98
C ILE A 250 -21.30 -4.94 -6.02
N HIS A 251 -20.49 -5.81 -5.45
CA HIS A 251 -20.83 -6.66 -4.31
C HIS A 251 -19.98 -6.22 -3.11
N ILE A 252 -20.58 -6.11 -1.93
CA ILE A 252 -19.90 -5.73 -0.69
C ILE A 252 -19.37 -7.02 -0.04
N SER A 253 -18.08 -7.06 0.27
CA SER A 253 -17.36 -8.22 0.84
C SER A 253 -17.90 -8.65 2.22
N PRO A 254 -17.91 -9.96 2.55
CA PRO A 254 -18.22 -10.48 3.88
C PRO A 254 -17.15 -10.23 4.96
N PHE A 255 -15.93 -9.78 4.64
CA PHE A 255 -14.87 -9.41 5.61
C PHE A 255 -15.30 -8.33 6.60
N PHE A 256 -16.02 -7.37 6.08
CA PHE A 256 -16.64 -6.26 6.77
C PHE A 256 -17.53 -6.72 7.94
N VAL A 257 -18.27 -7.83 7.76
CA VAL A 257 -19.08 -8.42 8.83
C VAL A 257 -18.23 -8.92 10.01
N VAL A 258 -17.00 -9.40 9.77
CA VAL A 258 -16.10 -9.90 10.81
C VAL A 258 -15.45 -8.77 11.60
N ILE A 259 -15.02 -7.68 10.93
CA ILE A 259 -14.54 -6.47 11.62
C ILE A 259 -15.65 -5.90 12.51
N ALA A 260 -16.89 -5.80 12.00
CA ALA A 260 -18.04 -5.35 12.79
C ALA A 260 -18.28 -6.25 14.02
N LEU A 261 -18.12 -7.56 13.90
CA LEU A 261 -18.25 -8.51 15.01
C LEU A 261 -17.13 -8.36 16.05
N LEU A 262 -15.89 -8.17 15.63
CA LEU A 262 -14.75 -7.94 16.54
C LEU A 262 -14.89 -6.61 17.30
N PHE A 263 -15.41 -5.57 16.63
CA PHE A 263 -15.73 -4.28 17.26
C PHE A 263 -16.89 -4.37 18.25
N LEU A 264 -17.93 -5.17 17.94
CA LEU A 264 -19.02 -5.42 18.87
C LEU A 264 -18.52 -6.12 20.16
N ILE A 265 -17.57 -7.05 20.05
CA ILE A 265 -17.00 -7.76 21.20
C ILE A 265 -16.15 -6.82 22.08
N SER A 266 -15.41 -5.87 21.49
CA SER A 266 -14.61 -4.90 22.23
C SER A 266 -15.48 -3.94 23.07
N LEU A 267 -16.67 -3.56 22.57
CA LEU A 267 -17.66 -2.75 23.28
C LEU A 267 -18.22 -3.44 24.53
N PHE A 268 -18.33 -4.78 24.54
CA PHE A 268 -18.74 -5.54 25.73
C PHE A 268 -17.63 -5.68 26.78
N ARG A 269 -16.36 -5.54 26.39
CA ARG A 269 -15.21 -5.62 27.31
C ARG A 269 -15.00 -4.34 28.13
N ARG A 270 -15.51 -3.19 27.67
CA ARG A 270 -15.46 -1.89 28.40
C ARG A 270 -16.53 -1.72 29.50
N ARG A 271 -17.39 -2.73 29.74
CA ARG A 271 -18.44 -2.69 30.78
C ARG A 271 -18.25 -3.69 31.94
N ARG A 272 -17.04 -4.16 32.21
CA ARG A 272 -16.71 -4.93 33.41
C ARG A 272 -15.56 -4.32 34.19
#